data_AF-A0A1G4JFS6-F1
#
_entry.id   AF-A0A1G4JFS6-F1
#
_cell.length_a   1.000
_cell.length_b   1.000
_cell.length_c   1.000
_cell.angle_alpha   90.00
_cell.angle_beta   90.00
_cell.angle_gamma   90.00
#
_symmetry.space_group_name_H-M   'P 1'
#
loop_
_entity.id
_entity.type
_entity.pdbx_description
1 polymer ?
#
loop_
_entity_poly.entity_id
_entity_poly.type
_entity_poly.pdbx_seq_one_letter_code
_entity_poly.pdbx_strand_id
1 'polypeptide(L)'
;MHPQLEAERFNSCYQYIEALDKCHQAEYYKRALGLCSIEKEALTRCLHDARLSGEKVKILESREKQKKVHAKWKQLQEEEYGEEAILKKIIQRQMAKAQDKVEKTD
;
A
#
# COMPACT_ATOMS: atom_id res chain seq x y z
N MET A 1 -5.26 15.96 15.64
CA MET A 1 -6.09 15.62 14.48
C MET A 1 -5.65 16.48 13.31
N HIS A 2 -4.83 15.94 12.40
CA HIS A 2 -4.39 16.66 11.21
C HIS A 2 -5.41 16.42 10.08
N PRO A 3 -6.13 17.45 9.60
CA PRO A 3 -7.34 17.30 8.78
C PRO A 3 -7.16 16.40 7.55
N GLN A 4 -6.00 16.49 6.90
CA GLN A 4 -5.71 15.78 5.65
C GLN A 4 -5.55 14.26 5.80
N LEU A 5 -5.20 13.75 6.98
CA LEU A 5 -4.92 12.32 7.18
C LEU A 5 -6.13 11.54 7.72
N GLU A 6 -7.19 12.24 8.11
CA GLU A 6 -8.24 11.70 8.96
C GLU A 6 -9.64 11.80 8.33
N ALA A 7 -9.79 12.44 7.17
CA ALA A 7 -11.07 12.65 6.50
C ALA A 7 -11.88 11.35 6.31
N GLU A 8 -11.25 10.24 5.89
CA GLU A 8 -11.93 8.95 5.77
C GLU A 8 -12.23 8.29 7.13
N ARG A 9 -11.35 8.44 8.13
CA ARG A 9 -11.52 7.87 9.48
C ARG A 9 -12.65 8.54 10.25
N PHE A 10 -12.94 9.81 9.95
CA PHE A 10 -13.99 10.55 10.63
C PHE A 10 -15.39 10.20 10.16
N ASN A 11 -15.55 9.77 8.90
CA ASN A 11 -16.86 9.40 8.36
C ASN A 11 -17.52 8.27 9.16
N SER A 12 -16.76 7.24 9.55
CA SER A 12 -17.30 6.12 10.33
C SER A 12 -17.61 6.46 11.78
N CYS A 13 -17.04 7.54 12.32
CA CYS A 13 -17.17 7.92 13.73
C CYS A 13 -18.03 9.17 13.94
N TYR A 14 -18.73 9.65 12.90
CA TYR A 14 -19.48 10.90 12.92
C TYR A 14 -20.46 11.01 14.10
N GLN A 15 -21.17 9.94 14.42
CA GLN A 15 -22.14 9.96 15.53
C GLN A 15 -21.48 10.16 16.90
N TYR A 16 -20.27 9.63 17.11
CA TYR A 16 -19.51 9.85 18.34
C TYR A 16 -18.91 11.26 18.42
N ILE A 17 -18.51 11.82 17.28
CA ILE A 17 -18.06 13.21 17.18
C ILE A 17 -19.22 14.14 17.54
N GLU A 18 -20.39 13.91 16.95
CA GLU A 18 -21.59 14.70 17.21
C GLU A 18 -22.03 14.61 18.69
N ALA A 19 -21.96 13.43 19.30
CA ALA A 19 -22.28 13.25 20.72
C ALA A 19 -21.33 14.05 21.62
N LEU A 20 -20.02 13.99 21.35
CA LEU A 20 -19.04 14.76 22.11
C LEU A 20 -19.23 16.27 21.91
N ASP A 21 -19.53 16.70 20.69
CA ASP A 21 -19.81 18.11 20.40
C ASP A 21 -21.08 18.60 21.10
N LYS A 22 -22.14 17.78 21.13
CA LYS A 22 -23.36 18.08 21.90
C LYS A 22 -23.04 18.26 23.39
N CYS A 23 -22.17 17.42 23.97
CA CYS A 23 -21.75 17.59 25.36
C CYS A 23 -20.93 18.89 25.57
N HIS A 24 -20.03 19.21 24.65
CA HIS A 24 -19.25 20.46 24.69
C HIS A 24 -20.12 21.72 24.52
N GLN A 25 -21.18 21.64 23.72
CA GLN A 25 -22.11 22.74 23.46
C GLN A 25 -23.11 22.93 24.61
N ALA A 26 -23.46 21.86 25.34
CA ALA A 26 -24.40 21.93 26.45
C ALA A 26 -23.93 22.93 27.50
N GLU A 27 -22.74 22.74 28.07
CA GLU A 27 -22.21 23.61 29.11
C GLU A 27 -20.67 23.66 29.09
N TYR A 28 -20.10 24.87 29.05
CA TYR A 28 -18.65 25.07 28.98
C TYR A 28 -17.88 24.39 30.13
N TYR A 29 -18.43 24.43 31.35
CA TYR A 29 -17.76 23.84 32.52
C TYR A 29 -17.66 22.31 32.42
N LYS A 30 -18.62 21.63 31.78
CA LYS A 30 -18.57 20.18 31.56
C LYS A 30 -17.37 19.79 30.72
N ARG A 31 -17.08 20.56 29.68
CA ARG A 31 -15.86 20.41 28.88
C ARG A 31 -14.61 20.69 29.70
N ALA A 32 -14.58 21.79 30.45
CA ALA A 32 -13.40 22.21 31.21
C ALA A 32 -13.03 21.25 32.34
N LEU A 33 -14.03 20.67 33.01
CA LEU A 33 -13.86 19.73 34.12
C LEU A 33 -13.80 18.25 33.69
N GLY A 34 -13.93 17.98 32.39
CA GLY A 34 -13.82 16.61 31.85
C GLY A 34 -15.06 15.73 32.06
N LEU A 35 -16.24 16.33 32.27
CA LEU A 35 -17.51 15.62 32.47
C LEU A 35 -18.08 14.98 31.20
N CYS A 36 -17.51 15.25 30.02
CA CYS A 36 -17.83 14.60 28.74
C CYS A 36 -16.96 13.35 28.47
N SER A 37 -16.56 12.63 29.52
CA SER A 37 -15.60 11.52 29.42
C SER A 37 -16.17 10.32 28.67
N ILE A 38 -17.47 10.05 28.81
CA ILE A 38 -18.15 8.92 28.18
C ILE A 38 -18.13 9.05 26.66
N GLU A 39 -18.58 10.20 26.14
CA GLU A 39 -18.60 10.50 24.71
C GLU A 39 -17.18 10.53 24.15
N LYS A 40 -16.24 11.10 24.90
CA LYS A 40 -14.82 11.15 24.53
C LYS A 40 -14.21 9.75 24.43
N GLU A 41 -14.51 8.85 25.36
CA GLU A 41 -14.03 7.47 25.34
C GLU A 41 -14.63 6.70 24.16
N ALA A 42 -15.93 6.86 23.91
CA ALA A 42 -16.60 6.24 22.77
C ALA A 42 -15.97 6.67 21.44
N LEU A 43 -15.74 7.98 21.27
CA LEU A 43 -15.05 8.52 20.10
C LEU A 43 -13.62 7.98 19.97
N THR A 44 -12.88 7.93 21.08
CA THR A 44 -11.50 7.44 21.09
C THR A 44 -11.42 5.97 20.63
N ARG A 45 -12.34 5.13 21.11
CA ARG A 45 -12.44 3.71 20.69
C ARG A 45 -12.76 3.59 19.21
N CYS A 46 -13.77 4.32 18.73
CA CYS A 46 -14.13 4.30 17.31
C CYS A 46 -12.94 4.73 16.42
N LEU A 47 -12.25 5.82 16.77
CA LEU A 47 -11.10 6.29 16.00
C LEU A 47 -9.95 5.29 16.04
N HIS A 48 -9.74 4.60 17.16
CA HIS A 48 -8.74 3.55 17.27
C HIS A 48 -9.06 2.40 16.30
N ASP A 49 -10.30 1.93 16.29
CA ASP A 49 -10.72 0.85 15.40
C ASP A 49 -10.65 1.25 13.92
N ALA A 50 -11.08 2.48 13.59
CA ALA A 50 -10.96 3.03 12.24
C ALA A 50 -9.49 3.16 11.78
N ARG A 51 -8.55 3.38 12.71
CA ARG A 51 -7.12 3.36 12.40
C ARG A 51 -6.67 1.95 12.05
N LEU A 52 -7.02 0.97 12.89
CA LEU A 52 -6.61 -0.42 12.69
C LEU A 52 -7.21 -1.01 11.41
N SER A 53 -8.45 -0.67 11.07
CA SER A 53 -9.07 -1.10 9.81
C SER A 53 -8.34 -0.51 8.60
N GLY A 54 -8.03 0.79 8.62
CA GLY A 54 -7.25 1.45 7.57
C GLY A 54 -5.83 0.88 7.42
N GLU A 55 -5.15 0.57 8.53
CA GLU A 55 -3.84 -0.08 8.53
C GLU A 55 -3.90 -1.48 7.89
N LYS A 56 -4.93 -2.28 8.20
CA LYS A 56 -5.13 -3.60 7.58
C LYS A 56 -5.27 -3.49 6.06
N VAL A 57 -6.07 -2.55 5.57
CA VAL A 57 -6.24 -2.32 4.12
C VAL A 57 -4.91 -1.93 3.48
N LYS A 58 -4.19 -0.97 4.06
CA LYS A 58 -2.88 -0.53 3.55
C LYS A 58 -1.84 -1.66 3.53
N ILE A 59 -1.84 -2.55 4.53
CA ILE A 59 -0.96 -3.72 4.54
C ILE A 59 -1.28 -4.66 3.37
N LEU A 60 -2.56 -4.92 3.12
CA LEU A 60 -2.98 -5.77 1.99
C LEU A 60 -2.59 -5.16 0.65
N GLU A 61 -2.85 -3.87 0.46
CA GLU A 61 -2.44 -3.15 -0.75
C GLU A 61 -0.93 -3.13 -0.96
N SER A 62 -0.17 -2.92 0.13
CA SER A 62 1.29 -2.94 0.09
C SER A 62 1.81 -4.31 -0.31
N ARG A 63 1.27 -5.38 0.28
CA ARG A 63 1.63 -6.77 -0.09
C ARG A 63 1.32 -7.06 -1.56
N GLU A 64 0.18 -6.60 -2.06
CA GLU A 64 -0.19 -6.79 -3.46
C GLU A 64 0.74 -6.02 -4.41
N LYS A 65 1.09 -4.77 -4.06
CA LYS A 65 2.08 -3.99 -4.80
C LYS A 65 3.45 -4.66 -4.79
N GLN A 66 3.89 -5.17 -3.64
CA GLN A 66 5.16 -5.89 -3.51
C GLN A 66 5.20 -7.15 -4.37
N LYS A 67 4.12 -7.95 -4.40
CA LYS A 67 4.02 -9.13 -5.27
C LYS A 67 4.19 -8.77 -6.75
N LYS A 68 3.49 -7.73 -7.22
CA LYS A 68 3.58 -7.26 -8.61
C LYS A 68 4.98 -6.78 -8.96
N VAL A 69 5.58 -6.00 -8.06
CA VAL A 69 6.94 -5.50 -8.25
C VAL A 69 7.93 -6.65 -8.28
N HIS A 70 7.86 -7.58 -7.32
CA HIS A 70 8.73 -8.75 -7.27
C HIS A 70 8.59 -9.64 -8.51
N ALA A 71 7.36 -9.88 -8.99
CA ALA A 71 7.12 -10.64 -10.21
C ALA A 71 7.78 -9.99 -11.44
N LYS A 72 7.66 -8.67 -11.57
CA LYS A 72 8.34 -7.92 -12.65
C LYS A 72 9.86 -7.99 -12.54
N TRP A 73 10.42 -7.83 -11.35
CA TRP A 73 11.87 -7.96 -11.14
C TRP A 73 12.36 -9.36 -11.50
N LYS A 74 11.61 -10.40 -11.12
CA LYS A 74 11.92 -11.78 -11.47
C LYS A 74 11.89 -12.00 -12.99
N GLN A 75 10.87 -11.50 -13.68
CA GLN A 75 10.79 -11.56 -15.15
C GLN A 75 11.98 -10.86 -15.81
N LEU A 76 12.34 -9.66 -15.36
CA LEU A 76 13.50 -8.93 -15.89
C LEU A 76 14.81 -9.71 -15.68
N GLN A 77 15.00 -10.33 -14.51
CA GLN A 77 16.18 -11.14 -14.27
C GLN A 77 16.22 -12.42 -15.13
N GLU A 78 15.07 -13.07 -15.36
CA GLU A 78 14.98 -14.22 -16.26
C GLU A 78 15.25 -13.82 -17.72
N GLU A 79 14.77 -12.67 -18.18
CA GLU A 79 15.03 -12.16 -19.53
C GLU A 79 16.49 -11.76 -19.74
N GLU A 80 17.15 -11.21 -18.72
CA GLU A 80 18.52 -10.70 -18.83
C GLU A 80 19.58 -11.79 -18.56
N TYR A 81 19.31 -12.68 -17.61
CA TYR A 81 20.27 -13.68 -17.09
C TYR A 81 19.75 -15.12 -17.08
N GLY A 82 18.52 -15.37 -17.51
CA GLY A 82 17.94 -16.72 -17.53
C GLY A 82 18.46 -17.61 -18.67
N GLU A 83 18.11 -18.90 -18.59
CA GLU A 83 18.54 -19.93 -19.55
C GLU A 83 18.18 -19.58 -21.00
N GLU A 84 17.04 -18.93 -21.22
CA GLU A 84 16.62 -18.48 -22.56
C GLU A 84 17.54 -17.40 -23.13
N ALA A 85 18.01 -16.46 -22.30
CA ALA A 85 18.94 -15.41 -22.71
C ALA A 85 20.31 -15.99 -23.10
N ILE A 86 20.77 -16.98 -22.31
CA ILE A 86 22.00 -17.73 -22.59
C ILE A 86 21.84 -18.54 -23.89
N LEU A 87 20.73 -19.26 -24.05
CA LEU A 87 20.43 -20.05 -25.23
C LEU A 87 20.38 -19.17 -26.49
N LYS A 88 19.71 -18.01 -26.42
CA LYS A 88 19.64 -17.04 -27.52
C LYS A 88 21.03 -16.55 -27.94
N LYS A 89 21.92 -16.26 -26.98
CA LYS A 89 23.32 -15.90 -27.25
C LYS A 89 24.10 -17.04 -27.90
N ILE A 90 23.90 -18.28 -27.48
CA ILE A 90 24.56 -19.46 -28.08
C ILE A 90 24.11 -19.64 -29.52
N ILE A 91 22.79 -19.58 -29.78
CA ILE A 91 22.21 -19.71 -31.12
C ILE A 91 22.76 -18.62 -32.04
N GLN A 92 22.74 -17.35 -31.61
CA GLN A 92 23.30 -16.24 -32.40
C GLN A 92 24.77 -16.48 -32.75
N ARG A 93 25.57 -16.98 -31.80
CA ARG A 93 26.99 -17.29 -32.04
C ARG A 93 27.18 -18.44 -33.03
N GLN A 94 26.33 -19.47 -32.98
CA GLN A 94 26.39 -20.57 -33.93
C GLN A 94 25.97 -20.13 -35.34
N MET A 95 24.93 -19.30 -35.46
CA MET A 95 24.51 -18.74 -36.75
C MET A 95 25.59 -17.85 -37.36
N ALA A 96 26.21 -16.97 -36.57
CA ALA A 96 27.33 -16.15 -37.04
C ALA A 96 28.52 -17.00 -37.52
N LYS A 97 28.86 -18.09 -36.79
CA LYS A 97 29.89 -19.05 -37.22
C LYS A 97 29.51 -19.80 -38.49
N ALA A 98 28.24 -20.11 -38.70
CA ALA A 98 27.77 -20.78 -39.90
C ALA A 98 27.86 -19.84 -41.12
N GLN A 99 27.49 -18.57 -40.95
CA GLN A 99 27.60 -17.54 -41.99
C GLN A 99 29.07 -17.29 -42.38
N ASP A 100 29.97 -17.09 -41.41
CA ASP A 100 31.41 -16.89 -41.68
C ASP A 100 32.05 -18.11 -42.37
N LYS A 101 31.54 -19.33 -42.14
CA LYS A 101 31.99 -20.52 -42.87
C LYS A 101 31.51 -20.53 -44.31
N VAL A 102 30.25 -20.18 -44.56
CA VAL A 102 29.69 -20.09 -45.91
C VAL A 102 30.45 -19.04 -46.73
N GLU A 103 30.69 -17.84 -46.17
CA GLU A 103 31.45 -16.76 -46.81
C GLU A 103 32.92 -17.10 -47.11
N LYS A 104 33.51 -18.09 -46.44
CA LYS A 104 34.90 -18.54 -46.68
C LYS A 104 35.00 -19.72 -47.65
N THR A 105 33.88 -20.32 -48.02
CA THR A 105 33.82 -21.45 -48.98
C THR A 105 33.38 -21.06 -50.38
N ASP A 106 32.90 -19.82 -50.57
CA ASP A 106 32.74 -19.15 -51.86
C ASP A 106 34.01 -18.33 -52.22
#